data_AF-A0A534P418-F1
#
_entry.id   AF-A0A534P418-F1
#
_cell.length_a   1.000
_cell.length_b   1.000
_cell.length_c   1.000
_cell.angle_alpha   90.00
_cell.angle_beta   90.00
_cell.angle_gamma   90.00
#
_symmetry.space_group_name_H-M   'P 1'
#
loop_
_entity.id
_entity.type
_entity.pdbx_description
1 polymer ?
#
loop_
_entity_poly.entity_id
_entity_poly.type
_entity_poly.pdbx_seq_one_letter_code
_entity_poly.pdbx_strand_id
1 'polypeptide(L)'
;MRGSFRRDLTLTSGEGTTFRLRRSWGARLLSWGLATAALVATGLDLLAHRPLVAAGQLTLGIAFIALQIRAELDGWRFDGSNLVRRRFSLSALAFEVLTLRAGNIREVGVTSSGRRARAWIETHNGDEYALVEGSAAEVERIADGIRRSVQLAAAQPPTKTLH
;
A
#
# COMPACT_ATOMS: atom_id res chain seq x y z
N MET A 1 14.56 -9.55 -1.87
CA MET A 1 13.31 -8.78 -1.66
C MET A 1 12.78 -8.75 -0.23
N ARG A 2 12.67 -7.55 0.34
CA ARG A 2 11.99 -7.24 1.61
C ARG A 2 10.54 -6.80 1.36
N GLY A 3 9.62 -7.29 2.20
CA GLY A 3 8.21 -6.91 2.18
C GLY A 3 7.34 -7.73 1.21
N SER A 4 6.07 -7.34 1.07
CA SER A 4 5.09 -8.00 0.21
C SER A 4 4.57 -7.06 -0.88
N PHE A 5 4.38 -7.59 -2.10
CA PHE A 5 3.75 -6.86 -3.19
C PHE A 5 2.27 -6.59 -2.90
N ARG A 6 1.83 -5.36 -3.15
CA ARG A 6 0.42 -4.98 -3.00
C ARG A 6 -0.32 -5.03 -4.31
N ARG A 7 -1.56 -5.52 -4.27
CA ARG A 7 -2.41 -5.72 -5.46
C ARG A 7 -3.49 -4.68 -5.67
N ASP A 8 -3.58 -3.75 -4.74
CA ASP A 8 -4.73 -2.88 -4.58
C ASP A 8 -4.32 -1.41 -4.52
N LEU A 9 -3.17 -1.04 -5.08
CA LEU A 9 -2.66 0.33 -5.08
C LEU A 9 -2.86 0.99 -6.45
N THR A 10 -3.33 2.24 -6.43
CA THR A 10 -3.38 3.13 -7.59
C THR A 10 -2.51 4.37 -7.32
N LEU A 11 -1.87 4.90 -8.37
CA LEU A 11 -1.11 6.15 -8.28
C LEU A 11 -2.09 7.32 -8.14
N THR A 12 -1.96 8.09 -7.06
CA THR A 12 -2.56 9.42 -6.94
C THR A 12 -1.42 10.44 -6.98
N SER A 13 -1.35 11.26 -8.01
CA SER A 13 -0.42 12.39 -8.07
C SER A 13 -0.83 13.46 -7.06
N GLY A 14 0.14 13.98 -6.30
CA GLY A 14 0.00 15.21 -5.53
C GLY A 14 0.45 16.41 -6.37
N GLU A 15 0.38 17.62 -5.81
CA GLU A 15 0.96 18.80 -6.46
C GLU A 15 2.50 18.67 -6.59
N GLY A 16 3.04 18.98 -7.77
CA GLY A 16 4.47 18.97 -8.05
C GLY A 16 5.10 17.57 -8.20
N THR A 17 6.25 17.34 -7.55
CA THR A 17 7.02 16.08 -7.59
C THR A 17 6.50 15.04 -6.59
N THR A 18 5.44 15.34 -5.84
CA THR A 18 4.92 14.46 -4.80
C THR A 18 3.90 13.47 -5.35
N PHE A 19 3.94 12.23 -4.87
CA PHE A 19 2.91 11.24 -5.20
C PHE A 19 2.55 10.38 -4.00
N ARG A 20 1.35 9.82 -4.03
CA ARG A 20 0.86 8.90 -3.01
C ARG A 20 0.20 7.71 -3.68
N LEU A 21 0.60 6.50 -3.27
CA LEU A 21 -0.16 5.30 -3.62
C LEU A 21 -1.36 5.19 -2.69
N ARG A 22 -2.57 5.25 -3.23
CA ARG A 22 -3.81 5.03 -2.48
C ARG A 22 -4.40 3.68 -2.84
N ARG A 23 -5.21 3.15 -1.93
CA ARG A 23 -5.96 1.92 -2.19
C ARG A 23 -7.02 2.13 -3.27
N SER A 24 -7.16 1.17 -4.18
CA SER A 24 -8.17 1.18 -5.23
C SER A 24 -9.58 1.11 -4.66
N TRP A 25 -10.52 1.79 -5.33
CA TRP A 25 -11.92 1.83 -4.90
C TRP A 25 -12.58 0.45 -4.91
N GLY A 26 -12.25 -0.40 -5.89
CA GLY A 26 -12.78 -1.77 -5.96
C GLY A 26 -12.37 -2.63 -4.77
N ALA A 27 -11.11 -2.50 -4.31
CA ALA A 27 -10.66 -3.22 -3.13
C ALA A 27 -11.33 -2.70 -1.84
N ARG A 28 -11.67 -1.41 -1.77
CA ARG A 28 -12.45 -0.85 -0.66
C ARG A 28 -13.87 -1.42 -0.62
N LEU A 29 -14.57 -1.42 -1.75
CA LEU A 29 -15.95 -1.90 -1.85
C LEU A 29 -16.08 -3.37 -1.43
N LEU A 30 -15.17 -4.23 -1.89
CA LEU A 30 -15.17 -5.65 -1.51
C LEU A 30 -15.03 -5.85 0.00
N SER A 31 -14.08 -5.14 0.62
CA SER A 31 -13.84 -5.26 2.06
C SER A 31 -14.97 -4.66 2.91
N TRP A 32 -15.56 -3.55 2.47
CA TRP A 32 -16.78 -3.01 3.09
C TRP A 32 -17.95 -3.99 2.97
N GLY A 33 -18.12 -4.62 1.80
CA GLY A 33 -19.13 -5.64 1.59
C GLY A 33 -18.97 -6.83 2.54
N LEU A 34 -17.75 -7.34 2.71
CA LEU A 34 -17.46 -8.44 3.63
C LEU A 34 -17.69 -8.08 5.10
N ALA A 35 -17.27 -6.88 5.52
CA ALA A 35 -17.50 -6.41 6.89
C ALA A 35 -19.00 -6.25 7.19
N THR A 36 -19.75 -5.62 6.27
CA THR A 36 -21.20 -5.44 6.41
C THR A 36 -21.93 -6.79 6.42
N ALA A 37 -21.57 -7.71 5.52
CA ALA A 37 -22.16 -9.04 5.47
C ALA A 37 -21.94 -9.82 6.77
N ALA A 38 -20.73 -9.76 7.35
CA ALA A 38 -20.42 -10.41 8.62
C ALA A 38 -21.24 -9.83 9.79
N LEU A 39 -21.43 -8.51 9.83
CA LEU A 39 -22.24 -7.85 10.86
C LEU A 39 -23.73 -8.19 10.74
N VAL A 40 -24.27 -8.18 9.51
CA VAL A 40 -25.66 -8.56 9.24
C VAL A 40 -25.92 -10.01 9.62
N ALA A 41 -25.01 -10.92 9.23
CA ALA A 41 -25.11 -12.33 9.59
C ALA A 41 -25.09 -12.52 11.13
N THR A 42 -24.19 -11.79 11.82
CA THR A 42 -24.10 -11.86 13.29
C THR A 42 -25.42 -11.48 13.95
N GLY A 43 -26.08 -10.42 13.46
CA GLY A 43 -27.39 -10.00 13.96
C GLY A 43 -28.48 -11.05 13.72
N LEU A 44 -28.49 -11.68 12.55
CA LEU A 44 -29.44 -12.75 12.21
C LEU A 44 -29.23 -13.99 13.08
N ASP A 45 -27.99 -14.39 13.34
CA ASP A 45 -27.70 -15.55 14.18
C ASP A 45 -28.00 -15.32 15.66
N LEU A 46 -27.88 -14.08 16.15
CA LEU A 46 -28.35 -13.70 17.48
C LEU A 46 -29.88 -13.77 17.59
N LEU A 47 -30.60 -13.28 16.57
CA LEU A 47 -32.06 -13.40 16.49
C LEU A 47 -32.52 -14.87 16.40
N ALA A 48 -31.74 -15.72 15.74
CA ALA A 48 -32.01 -17.16 15.63
C ALA A 48 -31.57 -17.97 16.87
N HIS A 49 -31.16 -17.32 17.96
CA HIS A 49 -30.66 -17.94 19.19
C HIS A 49 -29.48 -18.90 18.97
N ARG A 50 -28.56 -18.58 18.04
CA ARG A 50 -27.34 -19.35 17.76
C ARG A 50 -26.09 -18.58 18.21
N PRO A 51 -25.83 -18.46 19.53
CA PRO A 51 -24.80 -17.58 20.06
C PRO A 51 -23.37 -17.98 19.65
N LEU A 52 -23.09 -19.26 19.49
CA LEU A 52 -21.77 -19.74 19.05
C LEU A 52 -21.46 -19.35 17.60
N VAL A 53 -22.46 -19.42 16.71
CA VAL A 53 -22.30 -19.03 15.31
C VAL A 53 -22.16 -17.51 15.20
N ALA A 54 -22.96 -16.76 15.95
CA ALA A 54 -22.85 -15.32 16.05
C ALA A 54 -21.47 -14.87 16.56
N ALA A 55 -20.91 -15.53 17.58
CA ALA A 55 -19.57 -15.23 18.08
C ALA A 55 -18.48 -15.47 17.01
N GLY A 56 -18.60 -16.54 16.23
CA GLY A 56 -17.71 -16.82 15.10
C GLY A 56 -17.77 -15.74 14.01
N GLN A 57 -18.98 -15.34 13.63
CA GLN A 57 -19.17 -14.29 12.61
C GLN A 57 -18.74 -12.90 13.09
N LEU A 58 -18.97 -12.58 14.36
CA LEU A 58 -18.49 -11.35 14.97
C LEU A 58 -16.96 -11.28 14.91
N THR A 59 -16.30 -12.38 15.27
CA THR A 59 -14.84 -12.50 15.19
C THR A 59 -14.34 -12.29 13.76
N LEU A 60 -15.03 -12.89 12.78
CA LEU A 60 -14.74 -12.71 11.35
C LEU A 60 -14.90 -11.24 10.91
N GLY A 61 -15.98 -10.59 11.36
CA GLY A 61 -16.23 -9.17 11.09
C GLY A 61 -15.14 -8.27 11.64
N ILE A 62 -14.71 -8.50 12.88
CA ILE A 62 -13.58 -7.79 13.51
C ILE A 62 -12.29 -8.01 12.71
N ALA A 63 -12.03 -9.25 12.28
CA ALA A 63 -10.86 -9.57 11.46
C ALA A 63 -10.87 -8.82 10.11
N PHE A 64 -12.03 -8.73 9.44
CA PHE A 64 -12.15 -7.95 8.21
C PHE A 64 -11.92 -6.45 8.44
N ILE A 65 -12.43 -5.89 9.53
CA ILE A 65 -12.18 -4.49 9.90
C ILE A 65 -10.69 -4.26 10.17
N ALA A 66 -10.04 -5.15 10.93
CA ALA A 66 -8.61 -5.05 11.21
C ALA A 66 -7.76 -5.12 9.92
N LEU A 67 -8.11 -6.04 9.00
CA LEU A 67 -7.48 -6.13 7.68
C LEU A 67 -7.71 -4.86 6.85
N GLN A 68 -8.91 -4.29 6.90
CA GLN A 68 -9.26 -3.04 6.21
C GLN A 68 -8.38 -1.89 6.71
N ILE A 69 -8.34 -1.68 8.03
CA ILE A 69 -7.54 -0.63 8.67
C ILE A 69 -6.07 -0.79 8.30
N ARG A 70 -5.52 -2.00 8.41
CA ARG A 70 -4.14 -2.27 8.02
C ARG A 70 -3.87 -1.95 6.55
N ALA A 71 -4.77 -2.32 5.65
CA ALA A 71 -4.63 -2.10 4.21
C ALA A 71 -4.78 -0.62 3.80
N GLU A 72 -5.57 0.17 4.54
CA GLU A 72 -5.67 1.62 4.33
C GLU A 72 -4.49 2.40 4.90
N LEU A 73 -3.92 1.91 6.00
CA LEU A 73 -2.79 2.54 6.68
C LEU A 73 -1.43 2.13 6.10
N ASP A 74 -1.34 1.00 5.39
CA ASP A 74 -0.17 0.68 4.56
C ASP A 74 -0.19 1.53 3.29
N GLY A 75 0.81 2.38 3.11
CA GLY A 75 0.85 3.29 1.99
C GLY A 75 2.26 3.79 1.70
N TRP A 76 2.51 4.00 0.41
CA TRP A 76 3.72 4.66 -0.07
C TRP A 76 3.42 6.12 -0.39
N ARG A 77 4.29 7.01 0.06
CA ARG A 77 4.25 8.44 -0.25
C ARG A 77 5.65 8.88 -0.63
N PHE A 78 5.75 9.70 -1.65
CA PHE A 78 6.96 10.44 -1.97
C PHE A 78 6.76 11.91 -1.65
N ASP A 79 7.66 12.46 -0.84
CA ASP A 79 7.60 13.84 -0.38
C ASP A 79 8.48 14.81 -1.22
N GLY A 80 9.07 14.32 -2.32
CA GLY A 80 10.00 15.06 -3.16
C GLY A 80 11.46 14.72 -2.87
N SER A 81 11.78 14.18 -1.69
CA SER A 81 13.16 13.85 -1.27
C SER A 81 13.29 12.42 -0.75
N ASN A 82 12.23 11.89 -0.16
CA ASN A 82 12.14 10.57 0.42
C ASN A 82 10.90 9.86 -0.10
N LEU A 83 11.08 8.57 -0.33
CA LEU A 83 10.01 7.61 -0.45
C LEU A 83 9.76 6.98 0.92
N VAL A 84 8.60 7.30 1.50
CA VAL A 84 8.17 6.84 2.81
C VAL A 84 7.10 5.76 2.63
N ARG A 85 7.34 4.58 3.20
CA ARG A 85 6.29 3.58 3.43
C ARG A 85 5.88 3.64 4.88
N ARG A 86 4.60 3.88 5.14
CA ARG A 86 4.01 3.70 6.47
C ARG A 86 3.19 2.44 6.43
N ARG A 87 3.36 1.54 7.40
CA ARG A 87 2.61 0.29 7.54
C ARG A 87 2.15 0.15 8.99
N PHE A 88 0.90 -0.25 9.19
CA PHE A 88 0.43 -0.60 10.52
C PHE A 88 0.63 -2.10 10.78
N SER A 89 1.27 -2.43 11.89
CA SER A 89 1.47 -3.80 12.35
C SER A 89 0.37 -4.15 13.35
N LEU A 90 -0.51 -5.08 12.99
CA LEU A 90 -1.58 -5.55 13.89
C LEU A 90 -1.02 -6.31 15.10
N SER A 91 0.12 -7.00 14.94
CA SER A 91 0.76 -7.77 16.01
C SER A 91 1.47 -6.87 17.02
N ALA A 92 2.07 -5.77 16.57
CA ALA A 92 2.74 -4.81 17.43
C ALA A 92 1.83 -3.64 17.87
N LEU A 93 0.61 -3.56 17.33
CA LEU A 93 -0.31 -2.41 17.48
C LEU A 93 0.39 -1.06 17.24
N ALA A 94 1.35 -1.02 16.31
CA ALA A 94 2.24 0.12 16.09
C ALA A 94 2.45 0.40 14.61
N PHE A 95 2.90 1.62 14.31
CA PHE A 95 3.32 2.03 12.97
C PHE A 95 4.79 1.71 12.73
N GLU A 96 5.05 1.00 11.65
CA GLU A 96 6.37 0.84 11.06
C GLU A 96 6.52 1.87 9.94
N VAL A 97 7.58 2.68 9.99
CA VAL A 97 7.88 3.68 8.98
C VAL A 97 9.22 3.33 8.34
N LEU A 98 9.20 3.03 7.06
CA LEU A 98 10.38 2.86 6.23
C LEU A 98 10.59 4.14 5.42
N THR A 99 11.79 4.71 5.49
CA THR A 99 12.16 5.92 4.74
C THR A 99 13.33 5.61 3.83
N LEU A 100 13.14 5.80 2.52
CA LEU A 100 14.17 5.63 1.50
C LEU A 100 14.46 6.98 0.85
N ARG A 101 15.69 7.49 0.98
CA ARG A 101 16.10 8.72 0.28
C ARG A 101 16.11 8.49 -1.22
N ALA A 102 15.61 9.46 -2.00
CA ALA A 102 15.61 9.40 -3.47
C ALA A 102 17.01 9.13 -4.03
N GLY A 103 18.05 9.79 -3.50
CA GLY A 103 19.44 9.57 -3.93
C GLY A 103 19.99 8.18 -3.62
N ASN A 104 19.37 7.42 -2.71
CA ASN A 104 19.77 6.04 -2.42
C ASN A 104 19.02 5.03 -3.30
N ILE A 105 18.02 5.45 -4.07
CA ILE A 105 17.30 4.58 -5.01
C ILE A 105 18.14 4.42 -6.27
N ARG A 106 18.55 3.19 -6.56
CA ARG A 106 19.31 2.84 -7.76
C ARG A 106 18.37 2.70 -8.94
N GLU A 107 17.32 1.90 -8.78
CA GLU A 107 16.39 1.57 -9.84
C GLU A 107 15.00 1.25 -9.28
N VAL A 108 13.97 1.51 -10.10
CA VAL A 108 12.64 0.94 -9.94
C VAL A 108 12.48 -0.14 -11.00
N GLY A 109 12.59 -1.40 -10.60
CA GLY A 109 12.50 -2.56 -11.48
C GLY A 109 11.05 -2.96 -11.73
N VAL A 110 10.76 -3.43 -12.93
CA VAL A 110 9.47 -4.03 -13.29
C VAL A 110 9.72 -5.36 -13.98
N THR A 111 9.00 -6.39 -13.55
CA THR A 111 8.96 -7.68 -14.24
C THR A 111 7.53 -7.98 -14.60
N SER A 112 7.29 -8.32 -15.86
CA SER A 112 6.01 -8.78 -16.36
C SER A 112 6.00 -10.30 -16.52
N SER A 113 4.85 -10.90 -16.28
CA SER A 113 4.59 -12.32 -16.48
C SER A 113 3.16 -12.44 -17.03
N GLY A 114 3.06 -12.50 -18.36
CA GLY A 114 1.79 -12.50 -19.07
C GLY A 114 0.98 -11.21 -18.81
N ARG A 115 -0.24 -11.34 -18.30
CA ARG A 115 -1.13 -10.19 -18.01
C ARG A 115 -0.81 -9.46 -16.71
N ARG A 116 0.11 -9.98 -15.89
CA ARG A 116 0.45 -9.41 -14.58
C ARG A 116 1.86 -8.87 -14.60
N ALA A 117 2.13 -7.84 -13.82
CA ALA A 117 3.49 -7.38 -13.55
C ALA A 117 3.69 -7.11 -12.06
N ARG A 118 4.96 -7.01 -11.68
CA ARG A 118 5.42 -6.68 -10.33
C ARG A 118 6.47 -5.58 -10.43
N ALA A 119 6.35 -4.56 -9.60
CA ALA A 119 7.36 -3.52 -9.46
C ALA A 119 8.00 -3.55 -8.08
N TRP A 120 9.30 -3.30 -8.03
CA TRP A 120 10.09 -3.19 -6.82
C TRP A 120 11.07 -2.03 -6.91
N ILE A 121 11.67 -1.69 -5.79
CA ILE A 121 12.71 -0.66 -5.70
C ILE A 121 14.00 -1.32 -5.27
N GLU A 122 15.06 -1.05 -6.02
CA GLU A 122 16.42 -1.42 -5.66
C GLU A 122 17.16 -0.18 -5.16
N THR A 123 17.86 -0.32 -4.05
CA THR A 123 18.74 0.73 -3.51
C THR A 123 20.18 0.49 -3.95
N HIS A 124 21.03 1.53 -3.88
CA HIS A 124 22.47 1.41 -4.17
C HIS A 124 23.19 0.41 -3.26
N ASN A 125 22.61 0.08 -2.09
CA ASN A 125 23.13 -0.91 -1.16
C ASN A 125 22.75 -2.36 -1.55
N GLY A 126 22.03 -2.56 -2.65
CA GLY A 126 21.51 -3.87 -3.07
C GLY A 126 20.25 -4.31 -2.32
N ASP A 127 19.67 -3.48 -1.45
CA ASP A 127 18.38 -3.80 -0.83
C ASP A 127 17.25 -3.64 -1.85
N GLU A 128 16.41 -4.66 -1.95
CA GLU A 128 15.21 -4.67 -2.79
C GLU A 128 13.94 -4.58 -1.95
N TYR A 129 13.04 -3.66 -2.27
CA TYR A 129 11.76 -3.45 -1.58
C TYR A 129 10.58 -3.71 -2.52
N ALA A 130 9.70 -4.64 -2.14
CA ALA A 130 8.50 -4.94 -2.91
C ALA A 130 7.50 -3.77 -2.87
N LEU A 131 6.96 -3.40 -4.03
CA LEU A 131 6.11 -2.21 -4.18
C LEU A 131 4.67 -2.56 -4.57
N VAL A 132 4.43 -2.99 -5.81
CA VAL A 132 3.08 -3.29 -6.33
C VAL A 132 3.09 -4.49 -7.28
N GLU A 133 2.01 -5.24 -7.31
CA GLU A 133 1.70 -6.30 -8.27
C GLU A 133 0.33 -6.01 -8.88
N GLY A 134 0.17 -6.10 -10.19
CA GLY A 134 -1.11 -5.76 -10.80
C GLY A 134 -1.15 -6.08 -12.28
N SER A 135 -2.05 -5.41 -13.00
CA SER A 135 -2.02 -5.45 -14.47
C SER A 135 -0.72 -4.84 -14.98
N ALA A 136 -0.16 -5.39 -16.05
CA ALA A 136 1.11 -4.90 -16.60
C ALA A 136 1.08 -3.39 -16.88
N ALA A 137 0.00 -2.90 -17.50
CA ALA A 137 -0.18 -1.48 -17.83
C ALA A 137 -0.25 -0.56 -16.59
N GLU A 138 -0.86 -1.02 -15.49
CA GLU A 138 -0.97 -0.22 -14.27
C GLU A 138 0.33 -0.19 -13.48
N VAL A 139 1.01 -1.34 -13.38
CA VAL A 139 2.30 -1.46 -12.71
C VAL A 139 3.36 -0.64 -13.42
N GLU A 140 3.41 -0.68 -14.76
CA GLU A 140 4.34 0.13 -15.55
C GLU A 140 4.07 1.63 -15.32
N ARG A 141 2.79 2.05 -15.35
CA ARG A 141 2.40 3.44 -15.08
C ARG A 141 2.82 3.90 -13.68
N ILE A 142 2.68 3.05 -12.67
CA ILE A 142 3.13 3.33 -11.30
C ILE A 142 4.65 3.45 -11.28
N ALA A 143 5.37 2.47 -11.84
CA ALA A 143 6.82 2.45 -11.86
C ALA A 143 7.39 3.69 -12.57
N ASP A 144 6.84 4.07 -13.72
CA ASP A 144 7.27 5.25 -14.48
C ASP A 144 6.97 6.57 -13.76
N GLY A 145 5.87 6.64 -13.00
CA GLY A 145 5.58 7.78 -12.13
C GLY A 145 6.62 7.94 -11.02
N ILE A 146 7.03 6.82 -10.42
CA ILE A 146 8.06 6.79 -9.38
C ILE A 146 9.43 7.14 -9.97
N ARG A 147 9.83 6.51 -11.08
CA ARG A 147 11.10 6.79 -11.78
C ARG A 147 11.25 8.28 -12.08
N ARG A 148 10.22 8.89 -12.67
CA ARG A 148 10.21 10.34 -12.96
C ARG A 148 10.37 11.18 -11.70
N SER A 149 9.66 10.86 -10.63
CA SER A 149 9.74 11.61 -9.36
C SER A 149 11.11 11.49 -8.70
N VAL A 150 11.73 10.31 -8.75
CA VAL A 150 13.09 10.06 -8.25
C VAL A 150 14.13 10.80 -9.10
N GLN A 151 14.01 10.77 -10.43
CA GLN A 151 14.90 11.51 -11.34
C GLN A 151 14.81 13.02 -11.13
N LEU A 152 13.60 13.56 -10.96
CA LEU A 152 13.38 14.98 -10.67
C LEU A 152 14.00 15.39 -9.33
N ALA A 153 13.88 14.55 -8.31
CA ALA A 153 14.51 14.77 -7.01
C ALA A 153 16.04 14.69 -7.07
N ALA A 154 16.60 13.83 -7.92
CA ALA A 154 18.04 13.73 -8.15
C ALA A 154 18.58 14.93 -8.96
N ALA A 155 17.76 15.51 -9.84
CA ALA A 155 18.11 16.67 -10.66
C ALA A 155 17.99 18.01 -9.92
N GLN A 156 17.22 18.07 -8.83
CA GLN A 156 17.14 19.25 -7.97
C GLN A 156 18.33 19.29 -6.99
N PRO A 157 19.22 20.30 -7.09
CA PRO A 157 20.29 20.48 -6.11
C PRO A 157 19.66 20.73 -4.71
N PRO A 158 20.36 20.38 -3.61
CA PRO A 158 19.84 20.60 -2.27
C PRO A 158 19.54 22.09 -2.12
N THR A 159 18.25 22.44 -2.06
CA THR A 159 17.83 23.79 -1.73
C THR A 159 18.38 24.05 -0.33
N LYS A 160 19.43 24.88 -0.23
CA LYS A 160 19.84 25.49 1.03
C LYS A 160 18.59 26.09 1.64
N THR A 161 18.10 25.47 2.70
CA THR A 161 17.22 26.12 3.66
C THR A 161 17.95 27.34 4.17
N LEU A 162 17.58 28.53 3.65
CA LEU A 162 17.91 29.79 4.30
C LEU A 162 17.17 29.81 5.64
N HIS A 163 17.95 30.10 6.69
CA HIS A 163 17.57 30.19 8.09
C HIS A 163 16.35 31.08 8.34
#